data_AF-A0A3A6TIE4-F1
#
_entry.id   AF-A0A3A6TIE4-F1
#
_cell.length_a   1.000
_cell.length_b   1.000
_cell.length_c   1.000
_cell.angle_alpha   90.00
_cell.angle_beta   90.00
_cell.angle_gamma   90.00
#
_symmetry.space_group_name_H-M   'P 1'
#
loop_
_entity.id
_entity.type
_entity.pdbx_description
1 polymer ?
#
loop_
_entity_poly.entity_id
_entity_poly.type
_entity_poly.pdbx_seq_one_letter_code
_entity_poly.pdbx_strand_id
1 'polypeptide(L)' 'MWHGRRVLLTDGSTLSMPDTHENQAQFPQPKSQKEGLGFPQLRILVLISLGSGAVIDSAVSPCKGKGTG' A
#
# COMPACT_ATOMS: atom_id res chain seq x y z
N MET A 1 -15.82 0.26 -22.97
CA MET A 1 -16.36 -0.61 -21.90
C MET A 1 -16.34 -2.04 -22.41
N TRP A 2 -15.80 -3.00 -21.66
CA TRP A 2 -15.75 -4.40 -22.07
C TRP A 2 -17.12 -5.05 -21.83
N HIS A 3 -17.79 -5.47 -22.90
CA HIS A 3 -19.20 -5.92 -22.88
C HIS A 3 -20.14 -4.98 -22.11
N GLY A 4 -19.99 -3.66 -22.31
CA GLY A 4 -20.81 -2.66 -21.60
C GLY A 4 -20.46 -2.45 -20.13
N ARG A 5 -19.37 -3.04 -19.63
CA ARG A 5 -18.90 -2.90 -18.24
C ARG A 5 -17.60 -2.09 -18.15
N ARG A 6 -17.43 -1.40 -17.02
CA ARG A 6 -16.15 -0.81 -16.62
C ARG A 6 -15.23 -1.92 -16.13
N VAL A 7 -14.01 -1.97 -16.66
CA VAL A 7 -12.97 -2.90 -16.19
C VAL A 7 -11.99 -2.12 -15.36
N LEU A 8 -11.75 -2.61 -14.14
CA LEU A 8 -10.84 -2.01 -13.19
C LEU A 8 -9.72 -3.00 -12.88
N LEU A 9 -8.51 -2.48 -12.74
CA LEU A 9 -7.32 -3.17 -12.29
C LEU A 9 -7.09 -2.80 -10.83
N THR A 10 -6.53 -3.73 -10.07
CA THR A 10 -6.00 -3.44 -8.72
C THR A 10 -4.51 -3.70 -8.72
N ASP A 11 -3.73 -2.74 -8.24
CA ASP A 11 -2.30 -2.92 -8.01
C ASP A 11 -1.93 -2.51 -6.58
N GLY A 12 -1.01 -3.25 -5.98
CA GLY A 12 -0.63 -3.08 -4.59
C GLY A 12 0.88 -2.99 -4.43
N SER A 13 1.34 -1.99 -3.68
CA SER A 13 2.77 -1.74 -3.46
C SER A 13 3.08 -1.46 -1.99
N THR A 14 4.32 -1.72 -1.59
CA THR A 14 4.85 -1.30 -0.29
C THR A 14 5.74 -0.08 -0.50
N LEU A 15 5.53 0.95 0.32
CA LEU A 15 6.28 2.20 0.27
C LEU A 15 6.98 2.45 1.61
N SER A 16 8.18 3.02 1.56
CA SER A 16 8.88 3.54 2.75
C SER A 16 8.37 4.93 3.12
N MET A 17 8.21 5.19 4.41
CA MET A 17 7.77 6.48 4.95
C MET A 17 8.92 7.20 5.67
N PRO A 18 8.89 8.55 5.77
CA PRO A 18 9.81 9.29 6.61
C PRO A 18 9.78 8.78 8.05
N ASP A 19 10.95 8.68 8.67
CA ASP A 19 11.11 8.22 10.06
C ASP A 19 10.71 9.34 11.04
N THR A 20 9.41 9.40 11.33
CA THR A 20 8.82 10.30 12.33
C THR A 20 8.05 9.48 13.36
N HIS A 21 7.95 9.97 14.59
CA HIS A 21 7.21 9.26 15.65
C HIS A 21 5.75 8.96 15.26
N GLU A 22 5.09 9.86 14.53
CA GLU A 22 3.72 9.67 14.04
C GLU A 22 3.64 8.54 13.01
N ASN A 23 4.52 8.55 12.00
CA ASN A 23 4.58 7.49 11.00
C ASN A 23 4.96 6.15 11.63
N GLN A 24 5.83 6.14 12.63
CA GLN A 24 6.26 4.92 13.30
C GLN A 24 5.13 4.30 14.14
N ALA A 25 4.29 5.12 14.75
CA ALA A 25 3.11 4.68 15.49
C ALA A 25 2.03 4.10 14.55
N GLN A 26 1.81 4.74 13.39
CA GLN A 26 0.76 4.32 12.45
C GLN A 26 1.22 3.20 11.51
N PHE A 27 2.44 3.30 10.97
CA PHE A 27 3.03 2.43 9.94
C PHE A 27 4.34 1.81 10.42
N PRO A 28 4.33 1.01 11.50
CA PRO A 28 5.56 0.52 12.11
C PRO A 28 6.41 -0.25 11.11
N GLN A 29 7.73 -0.15 11.30
CA GLN A 29 8.70 -0.96 10.60
C GLN A 29 8.43 -2.47 10.73
N PRO A 30 8.90 -3.31 9.78
CA PRO A 30 8.76 -4.76 9.86
C PRO A 30 9.41 -5.33 11.14
N LYS A 31 8.79 -6.37 11.71
CA LYS A 31 9.31 -7.07 12.91
C LYS A 31 10.71 -7.66 12.75
N SER A 32 11.17 -7.87 11.52
CA SER A 32 12.53 -8.33 11.23
C SER A 32 13.60 -7.26 11.45
N GLN A 33 13.20 -5.99 11.59
CA GLN A 33 14.07 -4.85 11.85
C GLN A 33 13.91 -4.39 13.30
N LYS A 34 15.01 -4.03 13.97
CA LYS A 34 15.00 -3.49 15.35
C LYS A 34 14.56 -2.04 15.33
N GLU A 35 13.88 -1.58 16.38
CA GLU A 35 13.45 -0.18 16.50
C GLU A 35 14.61 0.79 16.20
N GLY A 36 14.35 1.77 15.32
CA GLY A 36 15.36 2.73 14.85
C GLY A 36 16.30 2.20 13.75
N LEU A 37 16.14 0.95 13.32
CA LEU A 37 16.79 0.40 12.12
C LEU A 37 15.73 0.22 11.02
N GLY A 38 15.94 0.91 9.90
CA GLY A 38 15.02 0.90 8.76
C GLY A 38 13.93 1.97 8.85
N PHE A 39 13.06 2.01 7.84
CA PHE A 39 12.00 3.01 7.73
C PHE A 39 10.63 2.41 8.08
N PRO A 40 9.68 3.23 8.58
CA PRO A 40 8.27 2.85 8.61
C PRO A 40 7.79 2.42 7.21
N GLN A 41 6.88 1.45 7.15
CA GLN A 41 6.41 0.85 5.90
C GLN A 41 4.89 0.88 5.77
N LEU A 42 4.41 1.48 4.68
CA LEU A 42 3.00 1.53 4.32
C LEU A 42 2.72 0.59 3.15
N ARG A 43 1.52 0.01 3.11
CA ARG A 43 1.00 -0.69 1.93
C ARG A 43 -0.09 0.14 1.31
N ILE A 44 0.02 0.39 0.00
CA ILE A 44 -1.01 1.04 -0.79
C ILE A 44 -1.66 0.01 -1.72
N LEU A 45 -2.97 0.13 -1.91
CA LEU A 45 -3.74 -0.54 -2.94
C LEU A 45 -4.40 0.54 -3.80
N VAL A 46 -4.27 0.42 -5.12
CA VAL A 46 -4.78 1.39 -6.09
C VAL A 46 -5.76 0.70 -7.02
N LEU A 47 -6.92 1.33 -7.24
CA LEU A 47 -7.92 0.90 -8.20
C LEU A 47 -7.77 1.74 -9.47
N ILE A 48 -7.50 1.11 -10.60
CA ILE A 48 -7.14 1.78 -11.85
C ILE A 48 -8.16 1.41 -12.93
N SER A 49 -8.64 2.39 -13.69
CA SER A 49 -9.47 2.14 -14.87
C SER A 49 -8.61 1.53 -15.99
N LEU A 50 -8.92 0.31 -16.43
CA LEU A 50 -8.16 -0.35 -17.50
C LEU A 50 -8.24 0.44 -18.82
N GLY A 51 -9.38 1.08 -19.10
CA GLY A 51 -9.61 1.78 -20.37
C GLY A 51 -8.89 3.12 -20.49
N SER A 52 -8.57 3.78 -19.37
CA SER A 52 -7.98 5.13 -19.36
C SER A 52 -6.67 5.25 -18.59
N GLY A 53 -6.30 4.23 -17.80
CA GLY A 53 -5.16 4.28 -16.89
C GLY A 53 -5.36 5.20 -15.67
N ALA A 54 -6.55 5.79 -15.49
CA ALA A 54 -6.80 6.70 -14.38
C ALA A 54 -6.93 5.95 -13.05
N VAL A 55 -6.33 6.49 -11.99
CA VAL A 55 -6.59 6.07 -10.61
C VAL A 55 -8.00 6.50 -10.22
N ILE A 56 -8.83 5.53 -9.84
CA ILE A 56 -10.20 5.74 -9.41
C ILE A 56 -10.28 5.89 -7.91
N ASP A 57 -9.50 5.10 -7.18
CA ASP A 57 -9.46 5.13 -5.72
C ASP A 57 -8.15 4.54 -5.20
N SER A 58 -7.81 4.82 -3.95
CA SER A 58 -6.65 4.23 -3.27
C SER A 58 -6.91 4.05 -1.79
N ALA A 59 -6.40 2.96 -1.22
CA ALA A 59 -6.41 2.70 0.21
C ALA A 59 -4.99 2.46 0.71
N VAL A 60 -4.70 2.95 1.92
CA VAL A 60 -3.41 2.75 2.59
C VAL A 60 -3.59 2.02 3.91
N SER A 61 -2.62 1.18 4.27
CA SER A 61 -2.63 0.44 5.54
C SER A 61 -1.22 0.14 6.03
N PRO A 62 -1.04 -0.16 7.33
CA PRO A 62 0.24 -0.61 7.87
C PRO A 62 0.66 -1.95 7.24
N CYS A 63 1.96 -2.11 6.99
CA CYS A 63 2.52 -3.35 6.44
C CYS A 63 2.52 -4.51 7.47
N LYS A 64 1.36 -5.12 7.75
CA LYS A 64 1.22 -6.29 8.63
C LYS A 64 1.43 -7.61 7.88
N GLY A 65 2.67 -7.90 7.47
CA GLY A 65 3.03 -9.18 6.86
C GLY A 65 2.29 -9.50 5.54
N LYS A 66 2.54 -10.66 4.95
CA LYS A 66 1.88 -11.13 3.71
C LYS A 66 0.69 -12.06 3.96
N GLY A 67 0.38 -12.41 5.21
CA GLY A 67 -0.72 -13.32 5.54
C GLY A 67 -0.51 -14.76 5.04
N THR A 68 0.71 -15.12 4.64
CA THR A 68 1.07 -16.43 4.07
C THR A 68 1.46 -17.45 5.16
N GLY A 69 0.73 -17.44 6.29
CA GLY A 69 0.93 -18.40 7.38
C GLY A 69 0.21 -19.72 7.11
#